data_AF-A0AAX3WR83-F1
#
_entry.id   AF-A0AAX3WR83-F1
#
_cell.length_a   1.000
_cell.length_b   1.000
_cell.length_c   1.000
_cell.angle_alpha   90.00
_cell.angle_beta   90.00
_cell.angle_gamma   90.00
#
_symmetry.space_group_name_H-M   'P 1'
#
loop_
_entity.id
_entity.type
_entity.pdbx_description
1 polymer ?
#
loop_
_entity_poly.entity_id
_entity_poly.type
_entity_poly.pdbx_seq_one_letter_code
_entity_poly.pdbx_strand_id
1 'polypeptide(L)'
;MNDFAEITLNSNNLGQIINPPNPGDLYTYYENKEPNQVFLDTVITVKSLQTSGKEASDFVSVKIIYDDKYEYTTFSTLEENGGKDFTYSNITYIEPLQTGVLHFLASLPSETENDGKPLKAVLTVNGEEFEQIIR
;
A
#
# COMPACT_ATOMS: atom_id res chain seq x y z
N MET A 1 26.67 -2.82 3.79
CA MET A 1 25.79 -2.86 2.60
C MET A 1 24.40 -2.54 3.12
N ASN A 2 24.02 -1.26 3.17
CA ASN A 2 22.79 -0.80 3.86
C ASN A 2 21.86 0.07 2.99
N ASP A 3 22.09 0.16 1.69
CA ASP A 3 21.39 1.11 0.83
C ASP A 3 20.26 0.41 0.05
N PHE A 4 19.25 -0.11 0.76
CA PHE A 4 18.10 -0.75 0.11
C PHE A 4 17.12 0.30 -0.45
N ALA A 5 16.43 1.00 0.46
CA ALA A 5 15.50 2.08 0.16
C ALA A 5 15.25 2.93 1.41
N GLU A 6 14.81 4.17 1.22
CA GLU A 6 14.14 4.94 2.28
C GLU A 6 12.64 4.67 2.18
N ILE A 7 12.02 4.23 3.28
CA ILE A 7 10.59 3.86 3.35
C ILE A 7 9.87 4.82 4.29
N THR A 8 8.76 5.41 3.82
CA THR A 8 7.89 6.25 4.63
C THR A 8 6.46 5.73 4.56
N LEU A 9 5.90 5.34 5.71
CA LEU A 9 4.47 5.07 5.83
C LEU A 9 3.73 6.41 5.93
N ASN A 10 2.84 6.69 4.97
CA ASN A 10 2.14 7.97 4.88
C ASN A 10 0.80 7.95 5.60
N SER A 11 -0.04 6.95 5.33
CA SER A 11 -1.40 6.88 5.84
C SER A 11 -2.00 5.49 5.75
N ASN A 12 -3.05 5.27 6.54
CA ASN A 12 -3.93 4.11 6.46
C ASN A 12 -5.37 4.63 6.32
N ASN A 13 -6.05 4.31 5.22
CA ASN A 13 -7.36 4.85 4.91
C ASN A 13 -8.35 3.70 4.66
N LEU A 14 -9.54 3.77 5.26
CA LEU A 14 -10.63 2.84 4.97
C LEU A 14 -11.58 3.47 3.96
N GLY A 15 -12.05 2.68 3.00
CA GLY A 15 -13.04 3.15 2.04
C GLY A 15 -13.52 2.08 1.07
N GLN A 16 -14.73 2.28 0.54
CA GLN A 16 -15.28 1.42 -0.52
C GLN A 16 -14.55 1.61 -1.85
N ILE A 17 -14.14 2.86 -2.12
CA ILE A 17 -13.48 3.28 -3.36
C ILE A 17 -12.16 3.95 -3.00
N ILE A 18 -11.08 3.46 -3.60
CA ILE A 18 -9.74 4.04 -3.53
C ILE A 18 -9.45 4.73 -4.86
N ASN A 19 -9.31 6.06 -4.79
CA ASN A 19 -8.94 6.91 -5.93
C ASN A 19 -7.46 7.29 -5.83
N PRO A 20 -6.80 7.62 -6.95
CA PRO A 20 -5.52 8.31 -6.90
C PRO A 20 -5.69 9.67 -6.21
N PRO A 21 -4.65 10.23 -5.57
CA PRO A 21 -4.80 11.40 -4.69
C PRO A 21 -5.15 12.70 -5.43
N ASN A 22 -4.90 12.77 -6.74
CA ASN A 22 -5.16 13.93 -7.60
C ASN A 22 -5.73 13.49 -8.95
N PRO A 23 -6.91 12.84 -8.99
CA PRO A 23 -7.40 12.14 -10.18
C PRO A 23 -7.49 13.05 -11.40
N GLY A 24 -7.00 12.55 -12.55
CA GLY A 24 -7.17 13.21 -13.85
C GLY A 24 -8.59 13.08 -14.40
N ASP A 25 -8.81 13.51 -15.65
CA ASP A 25 -10.12 13.40 -16.31
C ASP A 25 -10.52 11.92 -16.59
N LEU A 26 -9.53 11.08 -16.91
CA LEU A 26 -9.65 9.64 -17.03
C LEU A 26 -8.59 9.01 -16.12
N TYR A 27 -9.01 8.13 -15.22
CA TYR A 27 -8.12 7.51 -14.24
C TYR A 27 -8.65 6.13 -13.81
N THR A 28 -7.73 5.34 -13.25
CA THR A 28 -7.96 4.03 -12.65
C THR A 28 -8.27 4.19 -11.18
N TYR A 29 -9.28 3.46 -10.70
CA TYR A 29 -9.65 3.38 -9.29
C TYR A 29 -9.94 1.94 -8.90
N TYR A 30 -9.96 1.68 -7.59
CA TYR A 30 -10.33 0.37 -7.04
C TYR A 30 -11.61 0.51 -6.22
N GLU A 31 -12.60 -0.29 -6.55
CA GLU A 31 -13.86 -0.36 -5.81
C GLU A 31 -14.05 -1.78 -5.29
N ASN A 32 -14.29 -1.90 -3.98
CA ASN A 32 -14.68 -3.17 -3.40
C ASN A 32 -16.14 -3.44 -3.81
N LYS A 33 -16.34 -4.51 -4.60
CA LYS A 33 -17.68 -4.85 -5.12
C LYS A 33 -18.53 -5.62 -4.10
N GLU A 34 -17.93 -6.08 -3.01
CA GLU A 34 -18.64 -6.77 -1.94
C GLU A 34 -19.23 -5.74 -0.96
N PRO A 35 -20.56 -5.71 -0.76
CA PRO A 35 -21.24 -4.65 0.00
C PRO A 35 -20.97 -4.70 1.52
N ASN A 36 -20.37 -5.79 2.01
CA ASN A 36 -19.99 -5.99 3.41
C ASN A 36 -18.47 -6.00 3.59
N GLN A 37 -17.74 -5.47 2.62
CA GLN A 37 -16.30 -5.29 2.71
C GLN A 37 -15.90 -3.88 2.32
N VAL A 38 -14.81 -3.42 2.93
CA VAL A 38 -14.13 -2.16 2.62
C VAL A 38 -12.67 -2.43 2.29
N PHE A 39 -12.03 -1.54 1.55
CA PHE A 39 -10.57 -1.57 1.44
C PHE A 39 -9.95 -0.85 2.62
N LEU A 40 -8.90 -1.43 3.19
CA LEU A 40 -7.86 -0.70 3.89
C LEU A 40 -6.73 -0.42 2.89
N ASP A 41 -6.48 0.87 2.64
CA ASP A 41 -5.40 1.37 1.81
C ASP A 41 -4.24 1.86 2.68
N THR A 42 -3.13 1.13 2.64
CA THR A 42 -1.86 1.48 3.30
C THR A 42 -0.95 2.15 2.28
N VAL A 43 -0.73 3.46 2.45
CA VAL A 43 0.04 4.28 1.49
C VAL A 43 1.49 4.41 1.96
N ILE A 44 2.43 4.03 1.10
CA ILE A 44 3.86 3.97 1.41
C ILE A 44 4.66 4.65 0.30
N THR A 45 5.51 5.60 0.68
CA THR A 45 6.51 6.19 -0.21
C THR A 45 7.81 5.42 -0.12
N VAL A 46 8.36 5.06 -1.28
CA VAL A 46 9.63 4.35 -1.44
C VAL A 46 10.57 5.22 -2.24
N LYS A 47 11.76 5.51 -1.71
CA LYS A 47 12.87 6.06 -2.49
C LYS A 47 13.95 5.00 -2.68
N SER A 48 14.22 4.64 -3.93
CA SER A 48 15.20 3.61 -4.26
C SER A 48 16.62 4.10 -3.97
N LEU A 49 17.38 3.33 -3.20
CA LEU A 49 18.83 3.52 -3.05
C LEU A 49 19.64 2.50 -3.87
N GLN A 50 18.95 1.73 -4.73
CA GLN A 50 19.55 0.76 -5.63
C GLN A 50 20.35 1.45 -6.75
N THR A 51 21.30 0.73 -7.34
CA THR A 51 22.12 1.22 -8.47
C THR A 51 21.48 0.96 -9.84
N SER A 52 20.40 0.18 -9.89
CA SER A 52 19.58 -0.07 -11.07
C SER A 52 18.09 -0.03 -10.72
N GLY A 53 17.24 0.16 -11.73
CA GLY A 53 15.79 0.05 -11.55
C GLY A 53 15.40 -1.29 -10.92
N LYS A 54 14.41 -1.26 -10.03
CA LYS A 54 13.82 -2.43 -9.38
C LYS A 54 12.30 -2.32 -9.43
N GLU A 55 11.62 -3.45 -9.59
CA GLU A 55 10.16 -3.49 -9.63
C GLU A 55 9.58 -2.89 -8.35
N ALA A 56 8.57 -2.03 -8.50
CA ALA A 56 8.02 -1.28 -7.38
C ALA A 56 7.44 -2.21 -6.31
N SER A 57 6.82 -3.32 -6.72
CA SER A 57 6.28 -4.34 -5.82
C SER A 57 7.33 -5.09 -4.98
N ASP A 58 8.60 -5.05 -5.37
CA ASP A 58 9.65 -5.79 -4.65
C ASP A 58 10.24 -5.04 -3.45
N PHE A 59 9.91 -3.75 -3.28
CA PHE A 59 10.48 -2.95 -2.20
C PHE A 59 9.83 -3.24 -0.85
N VAL A 60 8.52 -3.46 -0.83
CA VAL A 60 7.75 -3.64 0.40
C VAL A 60 6.65 -4.67 0.14
N SER A 61 6.47 -5.58 1.09
CA SER A 61 5.27 -6.42 1.20
C SER A 61 4.47 -5.98 2.42
N VAL A 62 3.14 -5.99 2.33
CA VAL A 62 2.26 -5.60 3.44
C VAL A 62 1.24 -6.70 3.72
N LYS A 63 1.10 -7.05 5.00
CA LYS A 63 0.02 -7.91 5.52
C LYS A 63 -0.75 -7.15 6.59
N ILE A 64 -2.06 -7.32 6.66
CA ILE A 64 -2.90 -6.72 7.69
C ILE A 64 -3.27 -7.78 8.72
N ILE A 65 -3.17 -7.44 10.00
CA ILE A 65 -3.65 -8.26 11.12
C ILE A 65 -4.76 -7.49 11.83
N TYR A 66 -5.92 -8.13 11.96
CA TYR A 66 -7.07 -7.61 12.68
C TYR A 66 -7.40 -8.51 13.88
N ASP A 67 -7.76 -7.89 15.01
CA ASP A 67 -8.10 -8.57 16.27
C ASP A 67 -7.00 -9.54 16.73
N ASP A 68 -5.74 -9.16 16.46
CA ASP A 68 -4.51 -9.93 16.73
C ASP A 68 -4.47 -11.37 16.18
N LYS A 69 -5.39 -11.72 15.27
CA LYS A 69 -5.61 -13.11 14.85
C LYS A 69 -5.87 -13.26 13.36
N TYR A 70 -6.67 -12.37 12.78
CA TYR A 70 -7.15 -12.53 11.41
C TYR A 70 -6.18 -11.84 10.46
N GLU A 71 -5.63 -12.62 9.53
CA GLU A 71 -4.65 -12.12 8.57
C GLU A 71 -5.31 -11.85 7.21
N TYR A 72 -4.98 -10.72 6.62
CA TYR A 72 -5.43 -10.33 5.28
C TYR A 72 -4.23 -9.97 4.41
N THR A 73 -4.18 -10.55 3.22
CA THR A 73 -3.15 -10.22 2.22
C THR A 73 -3.51 -8.94 1.50
N THR A 74 -2.50 -8.23 1.00
CA THR A 74 -2.69 -7.04 0.17
C THR A 74 -2.34 -7.34 -1.29
N PHE A 75 -2.88 -6.54 -2.21
CA PHE A 75 -2.25 -6.30 -3.50
C PHE A 75 -1.77 -4.85 -3.55
N SER A 76 -0.80 -4.56 -4.41
CA SER A 76 -0.28 -3.20 -4.55
C SER A 76 -0.55 -2.58 -5.92
N THR A 77 -0.58 -1.26 -5.91
CA THR A 77 -0.61 -0.40 -7.10
C THR A 77 0.32 0.79 -6.87
N LEU A 78 0.74 1.46 -7.94
CA LEU A 78 1.68 2.57 -7.91
C LEU A 78 1.01 3.84 -8.44
N GLU A 79 1.19 4.97 -7.77
CA GLU A 79 0.80 6.27 -8.32
C GLU A 79 1.59 6.61 -9.59
N GLU A 80 0.89 7.08 -10.62
CA GLU A 80 1.49 7.59 -11.86
C GLU A 80 1.11 9.06 -12.07
N ASN A 81 1.92 9.77 -12.88
CA ASN A 81 1.65 11.13 -13.33
C ASN A 81 1.45 12.13 -12.18
N GLY A 82 2.15 11.92 -11.06
CA GLY A 82 2.04 12.74 -9.86
C GLY A 82 0.73 12.49 -9.09
N GLY A 83 0.29 11.23 -9.03
CA GLY A 83 -0.92 10.83 -8.32
C GLY A 83 -2.21 11.12 -9.10
N LYS A 84 -2.14 11.17 -10.43
CA LYS A 84 -3.31 11.37 -11.29
C LYS A 84 -3.99 10.08 -11.73
N ASP A 85 -3.24 9.00 -11.70
CA ASP A 85 -3.68 7.67 -12.09
C ASP A 85 -2.95 6.62 -11.23
N PHE A 86 -3.38 5.38 -11.35
CA PHE A 86 -2.72 4.21 -10.82
C PHE A 86 -2.17 3.34 -11.95
N THR A 87 -1.02 2.71 -11.70
CA THR A 87 -0.40 1.73 -12.60
C THR A 87 0.05 0.49 -11.84
N TYR A 88 0.33 -0.57 -12.58
CA TYR A 88 0.74 -1.86 -12.02
C TYR A 88 2.13 -1.77 -11.39
N SER A 89 2.24 -2.06 -10.09
CA SER A 89 3.49 -2.05 -9.34
C SER A 89 4.45 -3.18 -9.71
N ASN A 90 3.94 -4.28 -10.26
CA ASN A 90 4.70 -5.51 -10.56
C ASN A 90 5.29 -5.57 -11.98
N ILE A 91 5.11 -4.50 -12.77
CA ILE A 91 5.75 -4.34 -14.09
C ILE A 91 6.33 -2.94 -14.27
N THR A 92 6.25 -2.10 -13.24
CA THR A 92 6.80 -0.74 -13.22
C THR A 92 7.99 -0.68 -12.29
N TYR A 93 9.05 0.00 -12.72
CA TYR A 93 10.32 0.06 -12.00
C TYR A 93 10.49 1.42 -11.30
N ILE A 94 11.00 1.40 -10.08
CA ILE A 94 11.51 2.60 -9.40
C ILE A 94 13.00 2.70 -9.70
N GLU A 95 13.38 3.70 -10.49
CA GLU A 95 14.75 3.95 -10.91
C GLU A 95 15.64 4.44 -9.74
N PRO A 96 16.98 4.34 -9.87
CA PRO A 96 17.91 4.81 -8.84
C PRO A 96 17.64 6.23 -8.38
N LEU A 97 17.57 6.42 -7.05
CA LEU A 97 17.32 7.71 -6.38
C LEU A 97 15.96 8.35 -6.69
N GLN A 98 15.07 7.66 -7.42
CA GLN A 98 13.71 8.09 -7.67
C GLN A 98 12.76 7.58 -6.58
N THR A 99 11.59 8.21 -6.52
CA THR A 99 10.55 7.93 -5.54
C THR A 99 9.30 7.41 -6.22
N GLY A 100 8.71 6.35 -5.66
CA GLY A 100 7.38 5.85 -6.00
C GLY A 100 6.46 5.89 -4.77
N VAL A 101 5.16 6.09 -4.99
CA VAL A 101 4.14 6.01 -3.93
C VAL A 101 3.25 4.81 -4.21
N LEU A 102 3.34 3.82 -3.34
CA LEU A 102 2.61 2.56 -3.42
C LEU A 102 1.38 2.61 -2.52
N HIS A 103 0.30 2.04 -3.01
CA HIS A 103 -0.91 1.76 -2.25
C HIS A 103 -1.04 0.25 -2.09
N PHE A 104 -1.17 -0.23 -0.86
CA PHE A 104 -1.39 -1.64 -0.54
C PHE A 104 -2.82 -1.82 -0.02
N LEU A 105 -3.65 -2.51 -0.79
CA LEU A 105 -5.08 -2.64 -0.55
C LEU A 105 -5.40 -4.03 0.01
N ALA A 106 -6.06 -4.09 1.17
CA ALA A 106 -6.65 -5.30 1.72
C ALA A 106 -8.18 -5.16 1.83
N SER A 107 -8.92 -6.15 1.37
CA SER A 107 -10.37 -6.23 1.60
C SER A 107 -10.65 -6.75 3.01
N LEU A 108 -11.27 -5.92 3.85
CA LEU A 108 -11.66 -6.24 5.22
C LEU A 108 -13.19 -6.25 5.36
N PRO A 109 -13.78 -7.00 6.30
CA PRO A 109 -15.19 -6.86 6.64
C PRO A 109 -15.54 -5.42 7.07
N SER A 110 -16.67 -4.85 6.64
CA SER A 110 -17.04 -3.46 6.96
C SER A 110 -17.20 -3.19 8.47
N GLU A 111 -17.48 -4.21 9.28
CA GLU A 111 -17.54 -4.06 10.75
C GLU A 111 -16.20 -3.57 11.34
N THR A 112 -15.09 -3.86 10.66
CA THR A 112 -13.76 -3.38 11.03
C THR A 112 -13.62 -1.87 10.96
N GLU A 113 -14.56 -1.11 10.39
CA GLU A 113 -14.49 0.35 10.46
C GLU A 113 -14.82 0.88 11.87
N ASN A 114 -15.67 0.19 12.62
CA ASN A 114 -16.36 0.76 13.78
C ASN A 114 -16.31 -0.08 15.07
N ASP A 115 -15.75 -1.28 15.04
CA ASP A 115 -15.75 -2.19 16.20
C ASP A 115 -14.69 -1.88 17.28
N GLY A 116 -13.73 -1.00 16.98
CA GLY A 116 -12.66 -0.59 17.89
C GLY A 116 -11.61 -1.66 18.19
N LYS A 117 -11.60 -2.78 17.46
CA LYS A 117 -10.61 -3.85 17.66
C LYS A 117 -9.24 -3.47 17.10
N PRO A 118 -8.17 -4.08 17.64
CA PRO A 118 -6.81 -3.85 17.17
C PRO A 118 -6.67 -4.10 15.67
N LEU A 119 -5.96 -3.20 15.01
CA LEU A 119 -5.66 -3.30 13.59
C LEU A 119 -4.21 -2.87 13.36
N LYS A 120 -3.42 -3.71 12.71
CA LYS A 120 -2.00 -3.43 12.43
C LYS A 120 -1.61 -3.83 11.02
N ALA A 121 -0.68 -3.07 10.45
CA ALA A 121 0.00 -3.42 9.21
C ALA A 121 1.39 -3.98 9.56
N VAL A 122 1.74 -5.12 8.98
CA VAL A 122 3.08 -5.71 9.05
C VAL A 122 3.74 -5.48 7.70
N LEU A 123 4.80 -4.66 7.70
CA LEU A 123 5.58 -4.32 6.53
C LEU A 123 6.83 -5.19 6.52
N THR A 124 7.09 -5.89 5.42
CA THR A 124 8.35 -6.62 5.20
C THR A 124 9.19 -5.85 4.18
N VAL A 125 10.38 -5.40 4.59
CA VAL A 125 11.32 -4.63 3.78
C VAL A 125 12.67 -5.35 3.80
N ASN A 126 13.12 -5.83 2.65
CA ASN A 126 14.39 -6.57 2.51
C ASN A 126 14.58 -7.70 3.55
N GLY A 127 13.49 -8.41 3.88
CA GLY A 127 13.48 -9.51 4.84
C GLY A 127 13.34 -9.10 6.32
N GLU A 128 13.32 -7.81 6.63
CA GLU A 128 13.03 -7.30 7.98
C GLU A 128 11.55 -6.93 8.12
N GLU A 129 10.95 -7.25 9.27
CA GLU A 129 9.54 -6.96 9.55
C GLU A 129 9.39 -5.76 10.50
N PHE A 130 8.42 -4.89 10.18
CA PHE A 130 8.06 -3.72 10.96
C PHE A 130 6.55 -3.72 11.19
N GLU A 131 6.15 -3.54 12.45
CA GLU A 131 4.73 -3.44 12.80
C GLU A 131 4.32 -1.97 12.95
N GLN A 132 3.25 -1.59 12.26
CA GLN A 132 2.52 -0.36 12.50
C GLN A 132 1.18 -0.67 13.15
N ILE A 133 0.99 -0.16 14.37
CA ILE A 133 -0.34 -0.13 15.00
C ILE A 133 -1.16 0.98 14.33
N ILE A 134 -2.28 0.61 13.71
CA ILE A 134 -3.23 1.55 13.12
C ILE A 134 -4.19 2.04 14.21
N ARG A 135 -4.65 1.11 15.06
CA ARG A 135 -5.41 1.37 16.29
C ARG A 135 -5.39 0.16 17.21
#